data_AF-A0A379JX46-F1
#
_entry.id   AF-A0A379JX46-F1
#
_cell.length_a   1.000
_cell.length_b   1.000
_cell.length_c   1.000
_cell.angle_alpha   90.00
_cell.angle_beta   90.00
_cell.angle_gamma   90.00
#
_symmetry.space_group_name_H-M   'P 1'
#
loop_
_entity.id
_entity.type
_entity.pdbx_description
1 polymer ?
#
loop_
_entity_poly.entity_id
_entity_poly.type
_entity_poly.pdbx_seq_one_letter_code
_entity_poly.pdbx_strand_id
1 'polypeptide(L)'
;MRLAVPKAAHYGVLITNDSFEVLLPKEINYSEGLFLRWELSPGCAPTKLVRSRLVDDFCINAEFILIPLHLIFVKSGTLVNFLMKYVGGDIDAAGFKWVSIREAWDEVAKLDDDDLHMGECSSLSILNNWVHEQRRRLAEDEINESHIESYGRFDALCHRARAVLDRYPRYFDGVGMYSEFMQSMLGVAESEIDEIDNFDLYLNELCARAERPGRSSRREKDLIHVVRFSMASAYRCLREGMNDDYSAECLRAEKFIDYLEQIYSGVSPEIRSRAIKGGGAPRRGRLKQSDIKIVESVILSVLEVRKFKSRQSQNYEISRIIADDVLVGISKSGLGDAFDLDGLRQFILDFIIVNKAARTLIK
;
A
#
# COMPACT_ATOMS: atom_id res chain seq x y z
N MET A 1 -22.15 12.44 -26.13
CA MET A 1 -21.33 13.60 -25.72
C MET A 1 -19.87 13.14 -25.72
N ARG A 2 -19.01 13.64 -26.62
CA ARG A 2 -17.58 13.23 -26.63
C ARG A 2 -16.91 13.88 -25.42
N LEU A 3 -16.47 13.07 -24.47
CA LEU A 3 -15.72 13.54 -23.31
C LEU A 3 -14.42 14.21 -23.81
N ALA A 4 -14.25 15.48 -23.48
CA ALA A 4 -13.04 16.23 -23.86
C ALA A 4 -11.94 15.95 -22.84
N VAL A 5 -10.75 15.60 -23.34
CA VAL A 5 -9.55 15.43 -22.49
C VAL A 5 -9.26 16.75 -21.76
N PRO A 6 -9.02 16.73 -20.43
CA PRO A 6 -8.67 17.93 -19.69
C PRO A 6 -7.43 18.64 -20.27
N LYS A 7 -7.41 19.97 -20.17
CA LYS A 7 -6.22 20.75 -20.52
C LYS A 7 -5.18 20.60 -19.42
N ALA A 8 -3.99 20.16 -19.78
CA ALA A 8 -2.87 19.91 -18.89
C ALA A 8 -1.57 20.49 -19.46
N ALA A 9 -0.60 20.77 -18.59
CA ALA A 9 0.75 21.14 -19.01
C ALA A 9 1.45 19.96 -19.69
N HIS A 10 1.26 18.76 -19.12
CA HIS A 10 1.88 17.51 -19.57
C HIS A 10 0.83 16.43 -19.83
N TYR A 11 1.12 15.60 -20.82
CA TYR A 11 0.34 14.42 -21.18
C TYR A 11 1.23 13.19 -21.13
N GLY A 12 0.93 12.28 -20.21
CA GLY A 12 1.69 11.06 -19.99
C GLY A 12 0.98 9.80 -20.44
N VAL A 13 1.72 8.71 -20.51
CA VAL A 13 1.19 7.37 -20.80
C VAL A 13 1.62 6.34 -19.78
N LEU A 14 0.66 5.49 -19.43
CA LEU A 14 0.85 4.25 -18.71
C LEU A 14 0.53 3.13 -19.69
N ILE A 15 1.52 2.33 -20.06
CA ILE A 15 1.37 1.26 -21.04
C ILE A 15 1.39 -0.08 -20.31
N THR A 16 0.39 -0.92 -20.59
CA THR A 16 0.27 -2.27 -20.05
C THR A 16 0.14 -3.31 -21.16
N ASN A 17 0.59 -4.53 -20.90
CA ASN A 17 0.40 -5.68 -21.78
C ASN A 17 -0.76 -6.60 -21.32
N ASP A 18 -0.97 -7.71 -22.02
CA ASP A 18 -2.00 -8.72 -21.69
C ASP A 18 -1.78 -9.44 -20.35
N SER A 19 -0.54 -9.43 -19.85
CA SER A 19 -0.17 -9.99 -18.54
C SER A 19 -0.28 -8.96 -17.40
N PHE A 20 -0.80 -7.76 -17.70
CA PHE A 20 -0.90 -6.64 -16.77
C PHE A 20 0.46 -6.12 -16.25
N GLU A 21 1.53 -6.35 -17.00
CA GLU A 21 2.84 -5.77 -16.72
C GLU A 21 2.90 -4.32 -17.21
N VAL A 22 3.69 -3.52 -16.52
CA VAL A 22 3.87 -2.09 -16.77
C VAL A 22 5.14 -1.88 -17.59
N LEU A 23 5.06 -1.00 -18.59
CA LEU A 23 6.24 -0.60 -19.35
C LEU A 23 7.05 0.46 -18.60
N LEU A 24 8.31 0.18 -18.31
CA LEU A 24 9.26 1.13 -17.71
C LEU A 24 10.57 1.21 -18.52
N PRO A 25 11.33 2.32 -18.42
CA PRO A 25 12.68 2.40 -18.97
C PRO A 25 13.59 1.29 -18.42
N LYS A 26 14.50 0.76 -19.25
CA LYS A 26 15.54 -0.17 -18.78
C LYS A 26 16.51 0.52 -17.83
N GLU A 27 16.99 1.70 -18.23
CA GLU A 27 17.86 2.56 -17.46
C GLU A 27 17.01 3.65 -16.81
N ILE A 28 16.83 3.53 -15.49
CA ILE A 28 16.02 4.46 -14.72
C ILE A 28 16.91 5.57 -14.18
N ASN A 29 16.60 6.81 -14.54
CA ASN A 29 17.16 7.98 -13.89
C ASN A 29 16.23 8.43 -12.75
N TYR A 30 16.64 8.22 -11.50
CA TYR A 30 15.82 8.55 -10.33
C TYR A 30 15.67 10.07 -10.07
N SER A 31 16.32 10.92 -10.86
CA SER A 31 16.08 12.38 -10.86
C SER A 31 15.00 12.83 -11.85
N GLU A 32 14.42 11.91 -12.62
CA GLU A 32 13.42 12.19 -13.66
C GLU A 32 12.15 11.35 -13.46
N GLY A 33 11.11 11.63 -14.26
CA GLY A 33 9.88 10.84 -14.22
C GLY A 33 10.08 9.44 -14.81
N LEU A 34 9.48 8.44 -14.17
CA LEU A 34 9.53 7.03 -14.61
C LEU A 34 8.66 6.76 -15.83
N PHE A 35 7.50 7.42 -15.90
CA PHE A 35 6.55 7.25 -17.01
C PHE A 35 6.76 8.31 -18.10
N LEU A 36 6.52 7.91 -19.35
CA LEU A 36 6.64 8.78 -20.51
C LEU A 36 5.64 9.92 -20.47
N ARG A 37 6.11 11.14 -20.71
CA ARG A 37 5.35 12.39 -20.66
C ARG A 37 5.84 13.36 -21.72
N TRP A 38 4.90 14.12 -22.28
CA TRP A 38 5.20 15.18 -23.23
C TRP A 38 4.43 16.45 -22.91
N GLU A 39 5.04 17.59 -23.19
CA GLU A 39 4.38 18.88 -23.14
C GLU A 39 3.35 19.02 -24.26
N LEU A 40 2.31 19.83 -24.01
CA LEU A 40 1.30 20.10 -25.02
C LEU A 40 1.88 20.85 -26.22
N SER A 41 1.88 20.21 -27.40
CA SER A 41 2.16 20.90 -28.66
C SER A 41 0.96 21.76 -29.10
N PRO A 42 1.13 23.07 -29.34
CA PRO A 42 0.05 23.93 -29.83
C PRO A 42 -0.57 23.38 -31.12
N GLY A 43 -1.90 23.27 -31.16
CA GLY A 43 -2.63 22.79 -32.33
C GLY A 43 -2.66 21.26 -32.52
N CYS A 44 -2.04 20.49 -31.62
CA CYS A 44 -2.16 19.03 -31.61
C CYS A 44 -3.15 18.57 -30.52
N ALA A 45 -4.08 17.68 -30.88
CA ALA A 45 -4.95 17.06 -29.89
C ALA A 45 -4.12 16.14 -28.96
N PRO A 46 -4.35 16.12 -27.64
CA PRO A 46 -3.56 15.31 -26.70
C PRO A 46 -3.47 13.82 -27.05
N THR A 47 -4.57 13.23 -27.53
CA THR A 47 -4.59 11.83 -27.98
C THR A 47 -3.73 11.61 -29.22
N LYS A 48 -3.66 12.59 -30.13
CA LYS A 48 -2.80 12.53 -31.32
C LYS A 48 -1.34 12.71 -30.92
N LEU A 49 -1.03 13.67 -30.06
CA LEU A 49 0.31 13.94 -29.53
C LEU A 49 0.93 12.66 -28.95
N VAL A 50 0.24 12.04 -28.00
CA VAL A 50 0.72 10.85 -27.31
C VAL A 50 0.97 9.70 -28.28
N ARG A 51 0.02 9.44 -29.20
CA ARG A 51 0.16 8.36 -30.17
C ARG A 51 1.30 8.60 -31.15
N SER A 52 1.44 9.82 -31.68
CA SER A 52 2.55 10.13 -32.60
C SER A 52 3.89 10.02 -31.89
N ARG A 53 4.02 10.50 -30.65
CA ARG A 53 5.30 10.46 -29.94
C ARG A 53 5.74 9.03 -29.60
N LEU A 54 4.81 8.14 -29.24
CA LEU A 54 5.14 6.72 -29.05
C LEU A 54 5.69 6.05 -30.32
N VAL A 55 5.11 6.36 -31.47
CA VAL A 55 5.54 5.79 -32.75
C VAL A 55 6.84 6.46 -33.22
N ASP A 56 6.90 7.79 -33.21
CA ASP A 56 7.99 8.56 -33.78
C ASP A 56 9.26 8.48 -32.92
N ASP A 57 9.14 8.54 -31.60
CA ASP A 57 10.30 8.52 -30.69
C ASP A 57 10.76 7.08 -30.39
N PHE A 58 9.84 6.11 -30.36
CA PHE A 58 10.11 4.77 -29.81
C PHE A 58 9.69 3.59 -30.69
N CYS A 59 9.03 3.83 -31.83
CA CYS A 59 8.45 2.75 -32.67
C CYS A 59 7.48 1.83 -31.92
N ILE A 60 6.80 2.35 -30.88
CA ILE A 60 5.83 1.60 -30.07
C ILE A 60 4.41 1.93 -30.53
N ASN A 61 3.62 0.89 -30.81
CA ASN A 61 2.19 0.97 -31.09
C ASN A 61 1.39 0.56 -29.86
N ALA A 62 0.47 1.43 -29.45
CA ALA A 62 -0.44 1.19 -28.34
C ALA A 62 -1.83 1.79 -28.61
N GLU A 63 -2.85 1.17 -28.03
CA GLU A 63 -4.26 1.57 -28.13
C GLU A 63 -4.78 2.17 -26.83
N PHE A 64 -5.68 3.15 -26.91
CA PHE A 64 -6.26 3.75 -25.71
C PHE A 64 -7.23 2.78 -25.04
N ILE A 65 -6.97 2.47 -23.77
CA ILE A 65 -7.90 1.74 -22.91
C ILE A 65 -8.89 2.74 -22.29
N LEU A 66 -8.34 3.79 -21.68
CA LEU A 66 -9.10 4.78 -20.93
C LEU A 66 -8.70 6.19 -21.36
N ILE A 67 -9.69 7.01 -21.67
CA ILE A 67 -9.49 8.46 -21.82
C ILE A 67 -9.70 9.09 -20.44
N PRO A 68 -8.64 9.56 -19.77
CA PRO A 68 -8.73 10.09 -18.42
C PRO A 68 -9.53 11.40 -18.37
N LEU A 69 -10.38 11.51 -17.34
CA LEU A 69 -11.11 12.74 -17.01
C LEU A 69 -10.46 13.54 -15.87
N HIS A 70 -9.41 12.99 -15.26
CA HIS A 70 -8.80 13.53 -14.05
C HIS A 70 -7.45 14.17 -14.36
N LEU A 71 -7.17 15.26 -13.63
CA LEU A 71 -5.90 15.97 -13.62
C LEU A 71 -5.11 15.57 -12.37
N ILE A 72 -3.82 15.34 -12.53
CA ILE A 72 -2.85 15.19 -11.45
C ILE A 72 -2.04 16.48 -11.35
N PHE A 73 -1.73 16.91 -10.13
CA PHE A 73 -0.81 18.02 -9.89
C PHE A 73 0.59 17.46 -9.65
N VAL A 74 1.55 17.90 -10.46
CA VAL A 74 2.96 17.50 -10.39
C VAL A 74 3.84 18.74 -10.30
N LYS A 75 5.12 18.58 -9.95
CA LYS A 75 6.10 19.68 -9.85
C LYS A 75 6.10 20.60 -11.07
N SER A 76 5.99 20.01 -12.26
CA SER A 76 6.03 20.69 -13.56
C SER A 76 4.67 21.23 -14.04
N GLY A 77 3.64 21.23 -13.19
CA GLY A 77 2.32 21.76 -13.48
C GLY A 77 1.21 20.71 -13.37
N THR A 78 0.35 20.63 -14.37
CA THR A 78 -0.73 19.63 -14.42
C THR A 78 -0.40 18.51 -15.39
N LEU A 79 -0.75 17.29 -15.01
CA LEU A 79 -0.51 16.06 -15.77
C LEU A 79 -1.83 15.33 -16.02
N VAL A 80 -2.00 14.81 -17.23
CA VAL A 80 -3.04 13.85 -17.58
C VAL A 80 -2.37 12.58 -18.09
N ASN A 81 -2.64 11.44 -17.46
CA ASN A 81 -2.10 10.15 -17.87
C ASN A 81 -3.13 9.34 -18.65
N PHE A 82 -2.82 9.04 -19.90
CA PHE A 82 -3.55 8.06 -20.68
C PHE A 82 -3.15 6.65 -20.26
N LEU A 83 -4.15 5.77 -20.18
CA LEU A 83 -3.91 4.35 -20.03
C LEU A 83 -4.01 3.68 -21.40
N MET A 84 -2.98 2.95 -21.78
CA MET A 84 -2.86 2.36 -23.11
C MET A 84 -2.47 0.88 -23.05
N LYS A 85 -3.02 0.10 -23.97
CA LYS A 85 -2.68 -1.30 -24.19
C LYS A 85 -1.62 -1.40 -25.26
N TYR A 86 -0.53 -2.12 -24.99
CA TYR A 86 0.47 -2.42 -26.00
C TYR A 86 -0.09 -3.29 -27.12
N VAL A 87 0.26 -2.95 -28.37
CA VAL A 87 -0.18 -3.68 -29.57
C VAL A 87 1.00 -4.22 -30.38
N GLY A 88 2.13 -3.50 -30.44
CA GLY A 88 3.30 -3.96 -31.17
C GLY A 88 4.47 -2.97 -31.15
N GLY A 89 5.65 -3.44 -31.57
CA GLY A 89 6.92 -2.71 -31.47
C GLY A 89 8.03 -3.64 -30.95
N ASP A 90 9.26 -3.12 -30.92
CA ASP A 90 10.36 -3.80 -30.24
C ASP A 90 10.68 -3.04 -28.96
N ILE A 91 10.19 -3.58 -27.83
CA ILE A 91 10.34 -2.98 -26.51
C ILE A 91 11.81 -2.90 -26.09
N ASP A 92 12.60 -3.92 -26.45
CA ASP A 92 14.00 -4.02 -26.08
C ASP A 92 14.83 -2.97 -26.81
N ALA A 93 14.61 -2.85 -28.13
CA ALA A 93 15.24 -1.85 -28.98
C ALA A 93 14.80 -0.42 -28.65
N ALA A 94 13.57 -0.24 -28.17
CA ALA A 94 13.05 1.06 -27.71
C ALA A 94 13.63 1.49 -26.35
N GLY A 95 14.40 0.64 -25.66
CA GLY A 95 15.04 0.97 -24.38
C GLY A 95 14.14 0.76 -23.15
N PHE A 96 13.08 -0.04 -23.28
CA PHE A 96 12.13 -0.31 -22.19
C PHE A 96 12.15 -1.79 -21.77
N LYS A 97 11.50 -2.07 -20.64
CA LYS A 97 11.28 -3.41 -20.09
C LYS A 97 9.87 -3.52 -19.54
N TRP A 98 9.34 -4.74 -19.58
CA TRP A 98 8.13 -5.10 -18.84
C TRP A 98 8.52 -5.40 -17.39
N VAL A 99 7.73 -4.88 -16.46
CA VAL A 99 7.86 -5.18 -15.04
C VAL A 99 6.48 -5.45 -14.45
N SER A 100 6.42 -6.26 -13.41
CA SER A 100 5.21 -6.40 -12.62
C SER A 100 4.82 -5.06 -11.98
N ILE A 101 3.54 -4.88 -11.63
CA ILE A 101 3.07 -3.69 -10.90
C ILE A 101 3.87 -3.50 -9.61
N ARG A 102 4.15 -4.59 -8.90
CA ARG A 102 4.95 -4.57 -7.67
C ARG A 102 6.35 -4.01 -7.91
N GLU A 103 7.05 -4.52 -8.92
CA GLU A 103 8.37 -4.01 -9.29
C GLU A 103 8.30 -2.54 -9.72
N ALA A 104 7.25 -2.12 -10.42
CA ALA A 104 7.06 -0.71 -10.75
C ALA A 104 6.93 0.17 -9.50
N TRP A 105 6.21 -0.28 -8.47
CA TRP A 105 6.15 0.41 -7.17
C TRP A 105 7.51 0.44 -6.47
N ASP A 106 8.26 -0.64 -6.53
CA ASP A 106 9.61 -0.70 -5.97
C ASP A 106 10.55 0.30 -6.68
N GLU A 107 10.37 0.56 -7.98
CA GLU A 107 11.10 1.60 -8.70
C GLU A 107 10.65 3.03 -8.33
N VAL A 108 9.33 3.26 -8.21
CA VAL A 108 8.78 4.55 -7.75
C VAL A 108 9.29 4.91 -6.35
N ALA A 109 9.43 3.91 -5.47
CA ALA A 109 9.91 4.09 -4.10
C ALA A 109 11.37 4.55 -3.99
N LYS A 110 12.16 4.41 -5.06
CA LYS A 110 13.58 4.81 -5.11
C LYS A 110 13.78 6.26 -5.57
N LEU A 111 12.71 6.97 -5.96
CA LEU A 111 12.81 8.37 -6.37
C LEU A 111 13.18 9.26 -5.19
N ASP A 112 14.21 10.10 -5.39
CA ASP A 112 14.78 10.95 -4.34
C ASP A 112 14.01 12.26 -4.14
N ASP A 113 13.25 12.72 -5.15
CA ASP A 113 12.46 13.96 -5.11
C ASP A 113 10.99 13.66 -4.76
N ASP A 114 10.52 14.22 -3.64
CA ASP A 114 9.17 13.99 -3.12
C ASP A 114 8.05 14.36 -4.12
N ASP A 115 8.23 15.44 -4.89
CA ASP A 115 7.22 15.88 -5.85
C ASP A 115 7.18 14.94 -7.07
N LEU A 116 8.33 14.44 -7.51
CA LEU A 116 8.41 13.37 -8.52
C LEU A 116 7.79 12.09 -7.99
N HIS A 117 8.17 11.64 -6.80
CA HIS A 117 7.64 10.45 -6.15
C HIS A 117 6.10 10.49 -6.08
N MET A 118 5.52 11.58 -5.58
CA MET A 118 4.07 11.75 -5.49
C MET A 118 3.38 11.73 -6.87
N GLY A 119 4.01 12.34 -7.87
CA GLY A 119 3.53 12.33 -9.26
C GLY A 119 3.53 10.94 -9.87
N GLU A 120 4.61 10.16 -9.70
CA GLU A 120 4.70 8.79 -10.16
C GLU A 120 3.75 7.85 -9.40
N CYS A 121 3.64 8.00 -8.08
CA CYS A 121 2.67 7.26 -7.25
C CYS A 121 1.23 7.48 -7.73
N SER A 122 0.86 8.73 -8.01
CA SER A 122 -0.46 9.08 -8.53
C SER A 122 -0.69 8.49 -9.92
N SER A 123 0.35 8.48 -10.75
CA SER A 123 0.30 7.89 -12.09
C SER A 123 0.09 6.38 -12.03
N LEU A 124 0.96 5.66 -11.32
CA LEU A 124 0.91 4.20 -11.22
C LEU A 124 -0.37 3.71 -10.55
N SER A 125 -0.92 4.47 -9.59
CA SER A 125 -2.21 4.17 -8.96
C SER A 125 -3.37 4.08 -9.97
N ILE A 126 -3.36 4.89 -11.03
CA ILE A 126 -4.41 4.83 -12.08
C ILE A 126 -4.35 3.48 -12.80
N LEU A 127 -3.16 3.08 -13.26
CA LEU A 127 -2.97 1.80 -13.92
C LEU A 127 -3.29 0.64 -12.97
N ASN A 128 -2.81 0.72 -11.74
CA ASN A 128 -3.04 -0.31 -10.74
C ASN A 128 -4.55 -0.56 -10.51
N ASN A 129 -5.31 0.51 -10.27
CA ASN A 129 -6.75 0.42 -10.08
C ASN A 129 -7.44 -0.20 -11.28
N TRP A 130 -7.06 0.19 -12.51
CA TRP A 130 -7.62 -0.40 -13.70
C TRP A 130 -7.28 -1.89 -13.85
N VAL A 131 -6.02 -2.29 -13.59
CA VAL A 131 -5.61 -3.70 -13.61
C VAL A 131 -6.42 -4.50 -12.60
N HIS A 132 -6.61 -3.99 -11.39
CA HIS A 132 -7.47 -4.63 -10.40
C HIS A 132 -8.91 -4.78 -10.88
N GLU A 133 -9.48 -3.74 -11.48
CA GLU A 133 -10.81 -3.82 -12.07
C GLU A 133 -10.90 -4.87 -13.19
N GLN A 134 -9.87 -5.00 -14.03
CA GLN A 134 -9.86 -6.03 -15.08
C GLN A 134 -9.70 -7.44 -14.51
N ARG A 135 -8.80 -7.65 -13.56
CA ARG A 135 -8.64 -8.94 -12.87
C ARG A 135 -9.94 -9.35 -12.19
N ARG A 136 -10.61 -8.40 -11.54
CA ARG A 136 -11.94 -8.60 -10.97
C ARG A 136 -12.95 -9.00 -12.05
N ARG A 137 -13.05 -8.26 -13.16
CA ARG A 137 -13.98 -8.60 -14.25
C ARG A 137 -13.74 -9.99 -14.81
N LEU A 138 -12.48 -10.36 -15.08
CA LEU A 138 -12.14 -11.69 -15.56
C LEU A 138 -12.57 -12.79 -14.58
N ALA A 139 -12.34 -12.57 -13.29
CA ALA A 139 -12.80 -13.49 -12.26
C ALA A 139 -14.33 -13.50 -12.13
N GLU A 140 -14.99 -12.35 -12.27
CA GLU A 140 -16.45 -12.21 -12.20
C GLU A 140 -17.18 -12.81 -13.41
N ASP A 141 -16.58 -12.76 -14.60
CA ASP A 141 -17.11 -13.38 -15.81
C ASP A 141 -17.16 -14.92 -15.71
N GLU A 142 -16.34 -15.51 -14.83
CA GLU A 142 -16.36 -16.94 -14.50
C GLU A 142 -17.41 -17.29 -13.43
N ILE A 143 -18.00 -16.29 -12.75
CA ILE A 143 -19.01 -16.48 -11.71
C ILE A 143 -20.39 -16.68 -12.34
N ASN A 144 -21.02 -17.81 -12.03
CA ASN A 144 -22.42 -18.05 -12.38
C ASN A 144 -23.33 -16.99 -11.72
N GLU A 145 -24.34 -16.46 -12.43
CA GLU A 145 -25.27 -15.43 -11.93
C GLU A 145 -25.87 -15.75 -10.56
N SER A 146 -26.09 -17.04 -10.28
CA SER A 146 -26.59 -17.54 -8.99
C SER A 146 -25.66 -17.31 -7.79
N HIS A 147 -24.37 -17.05 -8.02
CA HIS A 147 -23.36 -16.88 -6.97
C HIS A 147 -22.88 -15.42 -6.81
N ILE A 148 -23.34 -14.48 -7.66
CA ILE A 148 -22.92 -13.06 -7.63
C ILE A 148 -23.08 -12.44 -6.24
N GLU A 149 -24.20 -12.70 -5.56
CA GLU A 149 -24.43 -12.15 -4.22
C GLU A 149 -23.45 -12.73 -3.18
N SER A 150 -23.19 -14.04 -3.23
CA SER A 150 -22.22 -14.70 -2.36
C SER A 150 -20.81 -14.14 -2.58
N TYR A 151 -20.39 -13.96 -3.82
CA TYR A 151 -19.09 -13.34 -4.12
C TYR A 151 -19.01 -11.88 -3.65
N GLY A 152 -20.06 -11.08 -3.83
CA GLY A 152 -20.11 -9.71 -3.31
C GLY A 152 -20.00 -9.65 -1.78
N ARG A 153 -20.65 -10.57 -1.07
CA ARG A 153 -20.53 -10.70 0.39
C ARG A 153 -19.12 -11.11 0.81
N PHE A 154 -18.54 -12.08 0.12
CA PHE A 154 -17.18 -12.55 0.40
C PHE A 154 -16.14 -11.45 0.14
N ASP A 155 -16.31 -10.67 -0.93
CA ASP A 155 -15.46 -9.51 -1.24
C ASP A 155 -15.50 -8.46 -0.11
N ALA A 156 -16.69 -8.10 0.36
CA ALA A 156 -16.86 -7.19 1.50
C ALA A 156 -16.20 -7.73 2.78
N LEU A 157 -16.31 -9.04 3.01
CA LEU A 157 -15.62 -9.69 4.13
C LEU A 157 -14.09 -9.64 3.97
N CYS A 158 -13.57 -9.84 2.75
CA CYS A 158 -12.15 -9.69 2.44
C CYS A 158 -11.65 -8.26 2.71
N HIS A 159 -12.45 -7.23 2.42
CA HIS A 159 -12.13 -5.86 2.80
C HIS A 159 -11.97 -5.69 4.32
N ARG A 160 -12.91 -6.21 5.11
CA ARG A 160 -12.83 -6.17 6.59
C ARG A 160 -11.65 -6.98 7.10
N ALA A 161 -11.47 -8.20 6.61
CA ALA A 161 -10.36 -9.08 6.98
C ALA A 161 -9.01 -8.42 6.71
N ARG A 162 -8.83 -7.82 5.52
CA ARG A 162 -7.60 -7.11 5.19
C ARG A 162 -7.34 -5.95 6.13
N ALA A 163 -8.34 -5.13 6.46
CA ALA A 163 -8.17 -4.02 7.39
C ALA A 163 -7.66 -4.47 8.78
N VAL A 164 -7.89 -5.73 9.17
CA VAL A 164 -7.46 -6.27 10.45
C VAL A 164 -6.19 -7.14 10.42
N LEU A 165 -5.94 -7.80 9.29
CA LEU A 165 -4.82 -8.71 9.11
C LEU A 165 -3.62 -8.03 8.44
N ASP A 166 -3.87 -7.08 7.54
CA ASP A 166 -2.82 -6.38 6.82
C ASP A 166 -2.18 -5.31 7.72
N ARG A 167 -0.96 -5.64 8.14
CA ARG A 167 -0.16 -4.85 9.08
C ARG A 167 0.40 -3.57 8.44
N TYR A 168 0.39 -3.53 7.11
CA TYR A 168 0.87 -2.44 6.26
C TYR A 168 -0.04 -2.38 5.03
N PRO A 169 -1.20 -1.69 5.12
CA PRO A 169 -2.02 -1.47 3.94
C PRO A 169 -1.17 -0.75 2.90
N ARG A 170 -0.69 -1.54 1.93
CA ARG A 170 0.05 -1.02 0.80
C ARG A 170 -0.99 -0.37 -0.09
N TYR A 171 -0.75 0.89 -0.46
CA TYR A 171 -1.63 1.65 -1.35
C TYR A 171 -1.85 0.98 -2.72
N PHE A 172 -1.10 -0.09 -3.01
CA PHE A 172 -0.94 -0.71 -4.31
C PHE A 172 -1.41 -2.16 -4.41
N ASP A 173 -2.01 -2.69 -3.36
CA ASP A 173 -2.27 -4.12 -3.21
C ASP A 173 -3.74 -4.49 -3.54
N GLY A 174 -4.41 -3.74 -4.42
CA GLY A 174 -5.81 -4.00 -4.81
C GLY A 174 -6.83 -3.78 -3.71
N VAL A 175 -8.04 -4.31 -3.87
CA VAL A 175 -9.09 -4.21 -2.85
C VAL A 175 -9.94 -5.48 -2.79
N GLY A 176 -10.51 -5.73 -1.61
CA GLY A 176 -11.37 -6.89 -1.37
C GLY A 176 -10.67 -8.22 -1.65
N MET A 177 -11.42 -9.17 -2.21
CA MET A 177 -10.91 -10.51 -2.51
C MET A 177 -9.83 -10.52 -3.60
N TYR A 178 -9.74 -9.46 -4.40
CA TYR A 178 -8.79 -9.32 -5.51
C TYR A 178 -7.48 -8.63 -5.12
N SER A 179 -7.29 -8.35 -3.83
CA SER A 179 -6.01 -7.84 -3.32
C SER A 179 -4.93 -8.92 -3.34
N GLU A 180 -3.67 -8.55 -3.64
CA GLU A 180 -2.58 -9.54 -3.70
C GLU A 180 -2.33 -10.14 -2.31
N PHE A 181 -2.48 -9.36 -1.25
CA PHE A 181 -2.46 -9.82 0.13
C PHE A 181 -3.52 -10.88 0.38
N MET A 182 -4.77 -10.64 0.00
CA MET A 182 -5.84 -11.62 0.22
C MET A 182 -5.62 -12.87 -0.62
N GLN A 183 -5.27 -12.74 -1.91
CA GLN A 183 -4.99 -13.87 -2.78
C GLN A 183 -3.83 -14.73 -2.25
N SER A 184 -2.73 -14.10 -1.83
CA SER A 184 -1.59 -14.80 -1.24
C SER A 184 -1.96 -15.46 0.09
N MET A 185 -2.70 -14.76 0.96
CA MET A 185 -3.13 -15.28 2.26
C MET A 185 -4.04 -16.50 2.09
N LEU A 186 -5.03 -16.41 1.19
CA LEU A 186 -5.96 -17.49 0.88
C LEU A 186 -5.20 -18.69 0.30
N GLY A 187 -4.34 -18.48 -0.70
CA GLY A 187 -3.58 -19.57 -1.33
C GLY A 187 -2.65 -20.30 -0.35
N VAL A 188 -1.93 -19.56 0.51
CA VAL A 188 -1.08 -20.17 1.54
C VAL A 188 -1.93 -20.93 2.56
N ALA A 189 -3.05 -20.35 3.02
CA ALA A 189 -3.92 -21.00 3.99
C ALA A 189 -4.58 -22.25 3.42
N GLU A 190 -5.02 -22.25 2.16
CA GLU A 190 -5.56 -23.46 1.51
C GLU A 190 -4.53 -24.59 1.45
N SER A 191 -3.27 -24.28 1.10
CA SER A 191 -2.19 -25.26 1.12
C SER A 191 -1.93 -25.81 2.53
N GLU A 192 -1.93 -24.94 3.55
CA GLU A 192 -1.76 -25.34 4.95
C GLU A 192 -2.93 -26.24 5.42
N ILE A 193 -4.17 -25.96 4.97
CA ILE A 193 -5.35 -26.79 5.30
C ILE A 193 -5.16 -28.22 4.79
N ASP A 194 -4.69 -28.38 3.56
CA ASP A 194 -4.55 -29.68 2.91
C ASP A 194 -3.45 -30.55 3.54
N GLU A 195 -2.50 -29.94 4.27
CA GLU A 195 -1.45 -30.63 5.02
C GLU A 195 -1.90 -31.10 6.42
N ILE A 196 -3.08 -30.70 6.89
CA ILE A 196 -3.58 -31.02 8.23
C ILE A 196 -4.51 -32.25 8.18
N ASP A 197 -4.06 -33.38 8.73
CA ASP A 197 -4.78 -34.67 8.73
C ASP A 197 -6.25 -34.60 9.23
N ASN A 198 -6.53 -33.74 10.23
CA ASN A 198 -7.87 -33.50 10.74
C ASN A 198 -8.08 -32.00 10.98
N PHE A 199 -8.30 -31.29 9.87
CA PHE A 199 -8.44 -29.84 9.88
C PHE A 199 -9.61 -29.38 10.76
N ASP A 200 -10.75 -30.07 10.76
CA ASP A 200 -11.90 -29.71 11.60
C ASP A 200 -11.57 -29.76 13.09
N LEU A 201 -10.90 -30.81 13.55
CA LEU A 201 -10.46 -30.91 14.94
C LEU A 201 -9.47 -29.79 15.27
N TYR A 202 -8.49 -29.56 14.40
CA TYR A 202 -7.49 -28.51 14.57
C TYR A 202 -8.12 -27.12 14.66
N LEU A 203 -9.05 -26.80 13.75
CA LEU A 203 -9.74 -25.52 13.71
C LEU A 203 -10.63 -25.33 14.94
N ASN A 204 -11.32 -26.37 15.40
CA ASN A 204 -12.13 -26.33 16.62
C ASN A 204 -11.27 -26.05 17.86
N GLU A 205 -10.12 -26.73 17.99
CA GLU A 205 -9.18 -26.45 19.08
C GLU A 205 -8.61 -25.03 19.01
N LEU A 206 -8.30 -24.56 17.80
CA LEU A 206 -7.80 -23.21 17.56
C LEU A 206 -8.85 -22.16 17.95
N CYS A 207 -10.12 -22.36 17.56
CA CYS A 207 -11.25 -21.51 17.96
C CYS A 207 -11.38 -21.47 19.49
N ALA A 208 -11.37 -22.63 20.14
CA ALA A 208 -11.47 -22.73 21.60
C ALA A 208 -10.32 -22.02 22.33
N ARG A 209 -9.13 -21.93 21.74
CA ARG A 209 -8.01 -21.12 22.28
C ARG A 209 -8.21 -19.63 22.05
N ALA A 210 -8.65 -19.25 20.85
CA ALA A 210 -8.86 -17.86 20.45
C ALA A 210 -10.00 -17.16 21.22
N GLU A 211 -11.04 -17.91 21.60
CA GLU A 211 -12.20 -17.42 22.37
C GLU A 211 -11.88 -17.09 23.82
N ARG A 212 -10.78 -17.64 24.38
CA ARG A 212 -10.44 -17.41 25.79
C ARG A 212 -10.19 -15.93 26.06
N PRO A 213 -10.76 -15.34 27.13
CA PRO A 213 -10.58 -13.93 27.42
C PRO A 213 -9.11 -13.61 27.73
N GLY A 214 -8.64 -12.43 27.29
CA GLY A 214 -7.31 -11.92 27.59
C GLY A 214 -6.63 -11.20 26.42
N ARG A 215 -5.59 -10.43 26.69
CA ARG A 215 -4.77 -9.74 25.68
C ARG A 215 -3.35 -10.29 25.69
N SER A 216 -3.18 -11.51 25.16
CA SER A 216 -1.87 -12.13 24.98
C SER A 216 -1.50 -12.20 23.51
N SER A 217 -0.21 -12.10 23.20
CA SER A 217 0.31 -12.28 21.84
C SER A 217 -0.01 -13.67 21.28
N ARG A 218 -0.11 -14.68 22.15
CA ARG A 218 -0.53 -16.03 21.76
C ARG A 218 -1.97 -16.06 21.29
N ARG A 219 -2.89 -15.46 22.05
CA ARG A 219 -4.30 -15.36 21.67
C ARG A 219 -4.47 -14.58 20.37
N GLU A 220 -3.73 -13.49 20.19
CA GLU A 220 -3.78 -12.71 18.95
C GLU A 220 -3.31 -13.52 17.72
N LYS A 221 -2.24 -14.31 17.87
CA LYS A 221 -1.82 -15.26 16.82
C LYS A 221 -2.90 -16.30 16.53
N ASP A 222 -3.50 -16.88 17.58
CA ASP A 222 -4.61 -17.83 17.42
C ASP A 222 -5.77 -17.18 16.65
N LEU A 223 -6.17 -15.96 17.01
CA LEU A 223 -7.22 -15.19 16.32
C LEU A 223 -6.90 -14.96 14.83
N ILE A 224 -5.67 -14.51 14.52
CA ILE A 224 -5.22 -14.31 13.14
C ILE A 224 -5.31 -15.63 12.35
N HIS A 225 -4.88 -16.75 12.94
CA HIS A 225 -4.92 -18.05 12.29
C HIS A 225 -6.37 -18.51 12.05
N VAL A 226 -7.28 -18.32 13.02
CA VAL A 226 -8.70 -18.68 12.82
C VAL A 226 -9.31 -17.88 11.68
N VAL A 227 -9.07 -16.57 11.62
CA VAL A 227 -9.58 -15.74 10.51
C VAL A 227 -8.99 -16.21 9.18
N ARG A 228 -7.67 -16.42 9.08
CA ARG A 228 -7.03 -16.91 7.85
C ARG A 228 -7.65 -18.22 7.36
N PHE A 229 -7.77 -19.21 8.24
CA PHE A 229 -8.31 -20.52 7.89
C PHE A 229 -9.81 -20.47 7.56
N SER A 230 -10.62 -19.75 8.34
CA SER A 230 -12.06 -19.62 8.05
C SER A 230 -12.31 -18.87 6.73
N MET A 231 -11.49 -17.86 6.41
CA MET A 231 -11.56 -17.16 5.12
C MET A 231 -11.20 -18.08 3.94
N ALA A 232 -10.16 -18.91 4.09
CA ALA A 232 -9.74 -19.87 3.08
C ALA A 232 -10.80 -20.97 2.85
N SER A 233 -11.33 -21.55 3.93
CA SER A 233 -12.43 -22.50 3.86
C SER A 233 -13.67 -21.89 3.20
N ALA A 234 -14.05 -20.67 3.59
CA ALA A 234 -15.16 -19.95 2.93
C ALA A 234 -14.92 -19.77 1.43
N TYR A 235 -13.70 -19.38 1.03
CA TYR A 235 -13.35 -19.22 -0.38
C TYR A 235 -13.44 -20.54 -1.16
N ARG A 236 -12.98 -21.64 -0.57
CA ARG A 236 -13.11 -22.99 -1.15
C ARG A 236 -14.58 -23.39 -1.32
N CYS A 237 -15.39 -23.26 -0.27
CA CYS A 237 -16.83 -23.54 -0.31
C CYS A 237 -17.56 -22.68 -1.35
N LEU A 238 -17.18 -21.41 -1.49
CA LEU A 238 -17.73 -20.48 -2.48
C LEU A 238 -17.44 -20.95 -3.91
N ARG A 239 -16.22 -21.42 -4.19
CA ARG A 239 -15.82 -21.97 -5.51
C ARG A 239 -16.51 -23.30 -5.81
N GLU A 240 -16.73 -24.13 -4.80
CA GLU A 240 -17.35 -25.46 -4.93
C GLU A 240 -18.89 -25.42 -4.90
N GLY A 241 -19.50 -24.25 -4.62
CA GLY A 241 -20.96 -24.08 -4.55
C GLY A 241 -21.60 -24.64 -3.28
N MET A 242 -20.82 -24.84 -2.21
CA MET A 242 -21.30 -25.34 -0.92
C MET A 242 -21.82 -24.19 -0.04
N ASN A 243 -23.04 -23.72 -0.33
CA ASN A 243 -23.58 -22.47 0.25
C ASN A 243 -23.76 -22.48 1.78
N ASP A 244 -24.12 -23.62 2.37
CA ASP A 244 -24.31 -23.73 3.82
C ASP A 244 -22.97 -23.64 4.57
N ASP A 245 -21.98 -24.40 4.10
CA ASP A 245 -20.62 -24.37 4.64
C ASP A 245 -19.97 -23.00 4.41
N TYR A 246 -20.11 -22.43 3.21
CA TYR A 246 -19.68 -21.06 2.91
C TYR A 246 -20.21 -20.04 3.92
N SER A 247 -21.51 -20.10 4.21
CA SER A 247 -22.17 -19.18 5.15
C SER A 247 -21.65 -19.39 6.58
N ALA A 248 -21.47 -20.65 7.00
CA ALA A 248 -20.95 -20.98 8.33
C ALA A 248 -19.49 -20.50 8.51
N GLU A 249 -18.64 -20.71 7.50
CA GLU A 249 -17.26 -20.26 7.48
C GLU A 249 -17.15 -18.73 7.49
N CYS A 250 -18.00 -18.02 6.73
CA CYS A 250 -18.05 -16.57 6.74
C CYS A 250 -18.46 -16.02 8.12
N LEU A 251 -19.52 -16.57 8.73
CA LEU A 251 -19.94 -16.17 10.07
C LEU A 251 -18.86 -16.42 11.12
N ARG A 252 -18.09 -17.51 10.97
CA ARG A 252 -16.94 -17.77 11.84
C ARG A 252 -15.86 -16.72 11.64
N ALA A 253 -15.47 -16.45 10.39
CA ALA A 253 -14.48 -15.41 10.08
C ALA A 253 -14.89 -14.04 10.63
N GLU A 254 -16.15 -13.62 10.42
CA GLU A 254 -16.70 -12.37 10.96
C GLU A 254 -16.60 -12.29 12.47
N LYS A 255 -17.02 -13.34 13.19
CA LYS A 255 -16.94 -13.40 14.66
C LYS A 255 -15.52 -13.14 15.16
N PHE A 256 -14.51 -13.75 14.54
CA PHE A 256 -13.12 -13.60 14.97
C PHE A 256 -12.46 -12.31 14.47
N ILE A 257 -12.91 -11.76 13.33
CA ILE A 257 -12.58 -10.40 12.91
C ILE A 257 -13.07 -9.40 13.96
N ASP A 258 -14.30 -9.53 14.45
CA ASP A 258 -14.84 -8.65 15.50
C ASP A 258 -13.99 -8.70 16.78
N TYR A 259 -13.51 -9.89 17.18
CA TYR A 259 -12.57 -10.01 18.30
C TYR A 259 -11.23 -9.30 18.05
N LEU A 260 -10.69 -9.38 16.83
CA LEU A 260 -9.51 -8.62 16.44
C LEU A 260 -9.80 -7.11 16.45
N GLU A 261 -10.91 -6.66 15.88
CA GLU A 261 -11.33 -5.25 15.89
C GLU A 261 -11.46 -4.72 17.32
N GLN A 262 -12.03 -5.50 18.24
CA GLN A 262 -12.15 -5.12 19.65
C GLN A 262 -10.80 -4.94 20.36
N ILE A 263 -9.80 -5.77 20.03
CA ILE A 263 -8.41 -5.57 20.52
C ILE A 263 -7.88 -4.20 20.07
N TYR A 264 -8.29 -3.73 18.89
CA TYR A 264 -7.84 -2.50 18.26
C TYR A 264 -8.86 -1.35 18.30
N SER A 265 -9.94 -1.48 19.06
CA SER A 265 -10.98 -0.45 19.16
C SER A 265 -10.45 0.80 19.85
N GLY A 266 -10.53 1.96 19.16
CA GLY A 266 -9.98 3.24 19.65
C GLY A 266 -8.47 3.43 19.44
N VAL A 267 -7.83 2.52 18.71
CA VAL A 267 -6.39 2.48 18.48
C VAL A 267 -6.14 2.85 17.01
N SER A 268 -5.40 3.93 16.74
CA SER A 268 -5.16 4.37 15.35
C SER A 268 -4.49 3.26 14.51
N PRO A 269 -4.69 3.23 13.18
CA PRO A 269 -4.06 2.26 12.30
C PRO A 269 -2.53 2.15 12.49
N GLU A 270 -1.86 3.25 12.83
CA GLU A 270 -0.43 3.27 13.15
C GLU A 270 -0.10 2.61 14.51
N ILE A 271 -0.96 2.74 15.52
CA ILE A 271 -0.79 2.05 16.81
C ILE A 271 -1.06 0.54 16.63
N ARG A 272 -2.02 0.18 15.77
CA ARG A 272 -2.33 -1.20 15.39
C ARG A 272 -1.14 -1.90 14.70
N SER A 273 -0.53 -1.25 13.71
CA SER A 273 0.69 -1.74 13.05
C SER A 273 1.86 -1.97 14.04
N ARG A 274 1.97 -1.14 15.10
CA ARG A 274 2.99 -1.26 16.17
C ARG A 274 2.76 -2.44 17.12
N ALA A 275 1.52 -2.72 17.51
CA ALA A 275 1.20 -3.83 18.42
C ALA A 275 1.39 -5.19 17.74
N ILE A 276 1.00 -5.28 16.46
CA ILE A 276 0.97 -6.52 15.70
C ILE A 276 2.39 -6.98 15.26
N LYS A 277 3.35 -6.07 15.09
CA LYS A 277 4.76 -6.36 14.71
C LYS A 277 5.48 -7.33 15.68
N GLY A 278 4.85 -7.70 16.79
CA GLY A 278 5.56 -7.99 18.02
C GLY A 278 6.16 -6.67 18.46
N GLY A 279 5.83 -6.22 19.66
CA GLY A 279 6.65 -5.19 20.26
C GLY A 279 8.09 -5.70 20.29
N GLY A 280 8.88 -5.34 19.28
CA GLY A 280 10.06 -4.56 19.58
C GLY A 280 9.54 -3.40 20.39
N ALA A 281 9.35 -3.63 21.70
CA ALA A 281 9.49 -2.56 22.64
C ALA A 281 10.72 -1.81 22.13
N PRO A 282 10.63 -0.49 21.93
CA PRO A 282 11.85 0.26 21.77
C PRO A 282 12.77 -0.22 22.89
N ARG A 283 14.09 -0.14 22.72
CA ARG A 283 15.02 -0.27 23.85
C ARG A 283 14.76 0.80 24.96
N ARG A 284 13.53 1.34 25.13
CA ARG A 284 12.94 1.89 26.36
C ARG A 284 13.29 1.09 27.61
N GLY A 285 13.56 -0.21 27.50
CA GLY A 285 14.04 -1.03 28.62
C GLY A 285 15.38 -0.60 29.24
N ARG A 286 16.13 0.36 28.66
CA ARG A 286 17.41 0.85 29.23
C ARG A 286 17.47 2.33 29.58
N LEU A 287 16.56 3.18 29.08
CA LEU A 287 16.63 4.62 29.35
C LEU A 287 15.80 4.98 30.57
N LYS A 288 16.41 5.71 31.52
CA LYS A 288 15.68 6.23 32.67
C LYS A 288 14.75 7.35 32.22
N GLN A 289 13.71 7.63 33.00
CA GLN A 289 12.79 8.75 32.73
C GLN A 289 13.53 10.11 32.61
N SER A 290 14.66 10.26 33.30
CA SER A 290 15.57 11.41 33.16
C SER A 290 16.14 11.54 31.75
N ASP A 291 16.54 10.42 31.16
CA ASP A 291 17.23 10.37 29.87
C ASP A 291 16.23 10.62 28.73
N ILE A 292 15.01 10.09 28.88
CA ILE A 292 13.88 10.39 27.99
C ILE A 292 13.63 11.90 27.93
N LYS A 293 13.59 12.60 29.07
CA LYS A 293 13.38 14.05 29.10
C LYS A 293 14.52 14.82 28.41
N ILE A 294 15.75 14.32 28.49
CA ILE A 294 16.90 14.91 27.79
C ILE A 294 16.69 14.77 26.27
N VAL A 295 16.33 13.59 25.80
CA VAL A 295 16.05 13.34 24.37
C VAL A 295 14.89 14.22 23.88
N GLU A 296 13.78 14.26 24.62
CA GLU A 296 12.62 15.12 24.30
C GLU A 296 12.98 16.61 24.23
N SER A 297 13.81 17.09 25.16
CA SER A 297 14.30 18.47 25.15
C SER A 297 15.16 18.76 23.93
N VAL A 298 16.05 17.85 23.54
CA VAL A 298 16.88 17.98 22.34
C VAL A 298 16.00 18.03 21.09
N ILE A 299 14.98 17.17 21.00
CA ILE A 299 14.03 17.18 19.88
C ILE A 299 13.35 18.54 19.75
N LEU A 300 12.84 19.10 20.85
CA LEU A 300 12.22 20.43 20.83
C LEU A 300 13.19 21.52 20.39
N SER A 301 14.43 21.51 20.88
CA SER A 301 15.44 22.49 20.47
C SER A 301 15.81 22.38 18.98
N VAL A 302 15.90 21.16 18.43
CA VAL A 302 16.15 20.96 17.00
C VAL A 302 14.95 21.44 16.17
N LEU A 303 13.73 21.15 16.63
CA LEU A 303 12.50 21.64 15.99
C LEU A 303 12.37 23.16 16.02
N GLU A 304 12.83 23.84 17.08
CA GLU A 304 12.82 25.31 17.18
C GLU A 304 13.79 25.98 16.19
N VAL A 305 14.96 25.35 15.95
CA VAL A 305 15.98 25.89 15.04
C VAL A 305 15.62 25.62 13.57
N ARG A 306 14.99 24.47 13.30
CA ARG A 306 14.58 24.06 11.95
C ARG A 306 13.26 24.74 11.57
N LYS A 307 13.25 25.50 10.47
CA LYS A 307 12.01 26.05 9.90
C LYS A 307 11.37 25.01 8.96
N PHE A 308 10.26 24.42 9.39
CA PHE A 308 9.45 23.54 8.53
C PHE A 308 8.48 24.38 7.71
N LYS A 309 8.40 24.13 6.40
CA LYS A 309 7.38 24.77 5.54
C LYS A 309 6.05 24.03 5.71
N SER A 310 4.91 24.71 5.63
CA SER A 310 3.58 24.12 5.89
C SER A 310 3.21 22.89 5.03
N ARG A 311 3.93 22.64 3.92
CA ARG A 311 3.79 21.46 3.05
C ARG A 311 4.63 20.24 3.47
N GLN A 312 5.56 20.38 4.43
CA GLN A 312 6.37 19.28 5.02
C GLN A 312 5.68 18.61 6.21
N SER A 313 4.35 18.75 6.32
CA SER A 313 3.56 18.54 7.54
C SER A 313 3.27 17.06 7.88
N GLN A 314 4.02 16.12 7.31
CA GLN A 314 3.95 14.72 7.72
C GLN A 314 5.00 14.45 8.80
N ASN A 315 4.54 14.11 10.00
CA ASN A 315 5.39 13.84 11.17
C ASN A 315 6.50 12.82 10.88
N TYR A 316 6.24 11.86 9.98
CA TYR A 316 7.21 10.86 9.54
C TYR A 316 8.43 11.50 8.87
N GLU A 317 8.20 12.41 7.92
CA GLU A 317 9.28 13.02 7.16
C GLU A 317 10.12 13.96 8.03
N ILE A 318 9.45 14.71 8.92
CA ILE A 318 10.13 15.54 9.92
C ILE A 318 11.03 14.69 10.81
N SER A 319 10.56 13.51 11.23
CA SER A 319 11.35 12.61 12.07
C SER A 319 12.61 12.09 11.36
N ARG A 320 12.57 11.90 10.04
CA ARG A 320 13.74 11.53 9.23
C ARG A 320 14.72 12.69 9.12
N ILE A 321 14.22 13.88 8.80
CA ILE A 321 15.02 15.10 8.58
C ILE A 321 15.82 15.48 9.83
N ILE A 322 15.22 15.38 11.02
CA ILE A 322 15.87 15.84 12.25
C ILE A 322 16.63 14.75 13.00
N ALA A 323 16.56 13.49 12.56
CA ALA A 323 17.14 12.37 13.30
C ALA A 323 18.65 12.51 13.52
N ASP A 324 19.40 12.94 12.50
CA ASP A 324 20.85 13.11 12.60
C ASP A 324 21.22 14.28 13.52
N ASP A 325 20.49 15.40 13.45
CA ASP A 325 20.69 16.56 14.34
C ASP A 325 20.38 16.20 15.81
N VAL A 326 19.30 15.44 16.03
CA VAL A 326 18.92 14.93 17.35
C VAL A 326 19.96 13.93 17.84
N LEU A 327 20.47 13.04 16.98
CA LEU A 327 21.53 12.09 17.33
C LEU A 327 22.78 12.81 17.81
N VAL A 328 23.20 13.87 17.11
CA VAL A 328 24.31 14.73 17.52
C VAL A 328 24.02 15.40 18.87
N GLY A 329 22.80 15.90 19.08
CA GLY A 329 22.39 16.54 20.33
C GLY A 329 22.38 15.60 21.54
N ILE A 330 21.84 14.39 21.40
CA ILE A 330 21.79 13.40 22.48
C ILE A 330 23.15 12.74 22.73
N SER A 331 24.01 12.66 21.72
CA SER A 331 25.40 12.16 21.88
C SER A 331 26.22 13.04 22.82
N LYS A 332 26.02 14.36 22.80
CA LYS A 332 26.65 15.29 23.76
C LYS A 332 26.23 15.04 25.21
N SER A 333 25.09 14.39 25.41
CA SER A 333 24.58 14.00 26.73
C SER A 333 24.91 12.55 27.09
N GLY A 334 25.79 11.88 26.33
CA GLY A 334 26.19 10.49 26.56
C GLY A 334 25.16 9.43 26.12
N LEU A 335 24.17 9.82 25.31
CA LEU A 335 23.07 8.95 24.87
C LEU A 335 23.17 8.54 23.38
N GLY A 336 24.33 8.75 22.75
CA GLY A 336 24.52 8.50 21.31
C GLY A 336 24.29 7.03 20.91
N ASP A 337 24.72 6.09 21.75
CA ASP A 337 24.56 4.64 21.50
C ASP A 337 23.23 4.07 22.02
N ALA A 338 22.38 4.93 22.61
CA ALA A 338 21.10 4.49 23.17
C ALA A 338 20.07 4.13 22.09
N PHE A 339 20.26 4.64 20.87
CA PHE A 339 19.39 4.43 19.73
C PHE A 339 20.23 4.02 18.51
N ASP A 340 19.70 3.10 17.71
CA ASP A 340 20.05 3.08 16.29
C ASP A 340 19.26 4.19 15.58
N LEU A 341 19.69 4.58 14.38
CA LEU A 341 19.12 5.73 13.68
C LEU A 341 17.62 5.55 13.39
N ASP A 342 17.19 4.34 13.06
CA ASP A 342 15.78 4.03 12.80
C ASP A 342 14.94 4.02 14.08
N GLY A 343 15.48 3.52 15.19
CA GLY A 343 14.85 3.62 16.51
C GLY A 343 14.74 5.05 17.00
N LEU A 344 15.73 5.90 16.69
CA LEU A 344 15.69 7.34 17.00
C LEU A 344 14.64 8.06 16.16
N ARG A 345 14.59 7.80 14.85
CA ARG A 345 13.54 8.32 13.95
C ARG A 345 12.15 7.98 14.47
N GLN A 346 11.94 6.71 14.86
CA GLN A 346 10.67 6.28 15.42
C GLN A 346 10.34 6.97 16.76
N PHE A 347 11.34 7.18 17.63
CA PHE A 347 11.14 7.89 18.89
C PHE A 347 10.74 9.36 18.67
N ILE A 348 11.40 10.03 17.72
CA ILE A 348 11.10 11.40 17.33
C ILE A 348 9.69 11.51 16.77
N LEU A 349 9.32 10.58 15.87
CA LEU A 349 7.99 10.49 15.30
C LEU A 349 6.91 10.35 16.38
N ASP A 350 7.09 9.38 17.29
CA ASP A 350 6.17 9.14 18.40
C ASP A 350 6.03 10.39 19.29
N PHE A 351 7.14 11.07 19.58
CA PHE A 351 7.14 12.29 20.37
C PHE A 351 6.40 13.43 19.68
N ILE A 352 6.65 13.67 18.38
CA ILE A 352 5.96 14.71 17.60
C ILE A 352 4.45 14.46 17.57
N ILE A 353 4.01 13.21 17.37
CA ILE A 353 2.57 12.88 17.30
C ILE A 353 1.86 13.22 18.62
N VAL A 354 2.48 12.90 19.75
CA VAL A 354 1.86 13.00 21.07
C VAL A 354 2.03 14.39 21.69
N ASN A 355 3.19 15.03 21.49
CA ASN A 355 3.55 16.27 22.18
C ASN A 355 2.95 17.51 21.49
N LYS A 356 2.16 18.31 22.23
CA LYS A 356 1.51 19.52 21.71
C LYS A 356 2.50 20.64 21.35
N ALA A 357 3.60 20.78 22.09
CA ALA A 357 4.61 21.80 21.81
C ALA A 357 5.36 21.50 20.50
N ALA A 358 5.78 20.25 20.31
CA ALA A 358 6.41 19.80 19.06
C ALA A 358 5.51 20.06 17.84
N ARG A 359 4.21 19.73 17.92
CA ARG A 359 3.25 20.02 16.85
C ARG A 359 3.05 21.51 16.57
N THR A 360 3.22 22.38 17.56
CA THR A 360 3.12 23.83 17.36
C THR A 360 4.32 24.38 16.60
N LEU A 361 5.52 23.82 16.83
CA LEU A 361 6.76 24.23 16.17
C LEU A 361 6.84 23.82 14.69
N ILE A 362 6.04 22.84 14.30
CA ILE A 362 6.02 22.24 12.96
C ILE A 362 4.98 22.89 12.01
N LYS A 363 4.11 23.76 12.54
CA LYS A 363 2.98 24.36 11.81
C LYS A 363 3.37 25.43 10.79
#